data_AF-A0A2J7VRE3-F1
#
_entry.id   AF-A0A2J7VRE3-F1
#
_cell.length_a   1.000
_cell.length_b   1.000
_cell.length_c   1.000
_cell.angle_alpha   90.00
_cell.angle_beta   90.00
_cell.angle_gamma   90.00
#
_symmetry.space_group_name_H-M   'P 1'
#
loop_
_entity.id
_entity.type
_entity.pdbx_description
1 polymer ?
#
loop_
_entity_poly.entity_id
_entity_poly.type
_entity_poly.pdbx_seq_one_letter_code
_entity_poly.pdbx_strand_id
1 'polypeptide(L)'
;MLTHYRDHLAMANKYDLVFPTAGGRWQSLDNWRKRGFREACERAGLMDIENIDGQEVASPRYVPYALRHYFASVLIASGTDIAKIKTLMGHTDITTTYSVYAHLIREVEQTRSRRPGLISSIRH
;
A
#
# COMPACT_ATOMS: atom_id res chain seq x y z
N MET A 1 7.00 0.00 16.85
CA MET A 1 6.48 1.15 16.07
C MET A 1 5.00 1.43 16.35
N LEU A 2 4.11 0.43 16.31
CA LEU A 2 2.68 0.60 16.67
C LEU A 2 2.43 0.86 18.17
N THR A 3 3.20 0.21 19.05
CA THR A 3 3.19 0.47 20.50
C THR A 3 3.55 1.91 20.83
N HIS A 4 4.60 2.45 20.19
CA HIS A 4 4.97 3.87 20.37
C HIS A 4 3.82 4.81 19.99
N TYR A 5 3.11 4.55 18.89
CA TYR A 5 1.96 5.37 18.48
C TYR A 5 0.80 5.26 19.47
N ARG A 6 0.48 4.03 19.92
CA ARG A 6 -0.53 3.80 20.96
C ARG A 6 -0.20 4.54 22.26
N ASP A 7 1.05 4.46 22.69
CA ASP A 7 1.45 4.91 24.02
C ASP A 7 1.71 6.44 24.07
N HIS A 8 2.00 7.09 22.92
CA HIS A 8 2.38 8.51 22.87
C HIS A 8 1.48 9.41 22.00
N LEU A 9 0.70 8.84 21.06
CA LEU A 9 -0.07 9.62 20.08
C LEU A 9 -1.55 9.22 20.01
N ALA A 10 -1.92 8.01 20.45
CA ALA A 10 -3.31 7.58 20.47
C ALA A 10 -4.05 8.18 21.67
N MET A 11 -5.25 8.66 21.43
CA MET A 11 -6.12 9.15 22.49
C MET A 11 -6.55 7.99 23.38
N ALA A 12 -6.49 8.18 24.70
CA ALA A 12 -6.96 7.21 25.67
C ALA A 12 -8.40 6.80 25.34
N ASN A 13 -8.61 5.51 25.12
CA ASN A 13 -9.91 4.98 24.71
C ASN A 13 -10.17 3.65 25.42
N LYS A 14 -11.47 3.35 25.63
CA LYS A 14 -11.91 2.16 26.38
C LYS A 14 -11.55 0.82 25.70
N TYR A 15 -11.21 0.85 24.41
CA TYR A 15 -11.14 -0.32 23.55
C TYR A 15 -9.71 -0.65 23.08
N ASP A 16 -8.68 0.00 23.67
CA ASP A 16 -7.27 -0.12 23.29
C ASP A 16 -7.01 0.04 21.77
N LEU A 17 -7.79 0.90 21.11
CA LEU A 17 -7.66 1.15 19.69
C LEU A 17 -6.40 1.94 19.39
N VAL A 18 -5.63 1.48 18.41
CA VAL A 18 -4.44 2.20 17.90
C VAL A 18 -4.83 3.47 17.15
N PHE A 19 -5.99 3.47 16.48
CA PHE A 19 -6.52 4.62 15.72
C PHE A 19 -7.96 4.94 16.13
N PRO A 20 -8.18 5.56 17.30
CA PRO A 20 -9.50 6.00 17.71
C PRO A 20 -9.92 7.28 16.99
N THR A 21 -11.23 7.53 16.89
CA THR A 21 -11.76 8.87 16.63
C THR A 21 -11.50 9.79 17.81
N ALA A 22 -11.72 11.10 17.66
CA ALA A 22 -11.63 12.05 18.77
C ALA A 22 -12.56 11.74 19.96
N GLY A 23 -13.58 10.89 19.78
CA GLY A 23 -14.44 10.40 20.84
C GLY A 23 -14.05 9.03 21.40
N GLY A 24 -12.87 8.49 21.06
CA GLY A 24 -12.41 7.18 21.53
C GLY A 24 -13.12 5.98 20.90
N ARG A 25 -13.80 6.17 19.75
CA ARG A 25 -14.57 5.13 19.05
C ARG A 25 -13.86 4.67 17.77
N TRP A 26 -14.36 3.60 17.17
CA TRP A 26 -13.89 3.08 15.89
C TRP A 26 -13.96 4.14 14.79
N GLN A 27 -12.90 4.25 13.99
CA GLN A 27 -12.95 5.04 12.75
C GLN A 27 -13.90 4.38 11.75
N SER A 28 -14.81 5.18 11.19
CA SER A 28 -15.58 4.75 10.02
C SER A 28 -14.71 4.84 8.77
N LEU A 29 -14.65 3.75 8.02
CA LEU A 29 -13.84 3.62 6.82
C LEU A 29 -14.29 4.61 5.73
N ASP A 30 -15.60 4.89 5.65
CA ASP A 30 -16.17 5.88 4.73
C ASP A 30 -15.79 7.32 5.15
N ASN A 31 -15.87 7.64 6.44
CA ASN A 31 -15.46 8.95 6.94
C ASN A 31 -13.96 9.17 6.77
N TRP A 32 -13.14 8.16 7.04
CA TRP A 32 -11.70 8.23 6.85
C TRP A 32 -11.34 8.46 5.36
N ARG A 33 -12.02 7.75 4.44
CA ARG A 33 -11.86 7.95 2.99
C ARG A 33 -12.22 9.38 2.57
N LYS A 34 -13.40 9.85 2.98
CA LYS A 34 -13.93 11.15 2.55
C LYS A 34 -13.20 12.34 3.17
N ARG A 35 -12.74 12.22 4.42
CA ARG A 35 -12.18 13.35 5.18
C ARG A 35 -10.67 13.31 5.33
N GLY A 36 -10.09 12.13 5.49
CA GLY A 36 -8.65 11.99 5.67
C GLY A 36 -7.94 11.79 4.33
N PHE A 37 -8.38 10.76 3.60
CA PHE A 37 -7.70 10.35 2.38
C PHE A 37 -7.93 11.33 1.22
N ARG A 38 -9.17 11.79 1.00
CA ARG A 38 -9.47 12.83 -0.01
C ARG A 38 -8.66 14.10 0.22
N GLU A 39 -8.64 14.61 1.45
CA GLU A 39 -7.88 15.81 1.83
C GLU A 39 -6.38 15.62 1.53
N ALA A 40 -5.83 14.45 1.85
CA ALA A 40 -4.44 14.13 1.53
C ALA A 40 -4.18 14.13 0.02
N CYS A 41 -5.09 13.56 -0.78
CA CYS A 41 -5.00 13.58 -2.24
C CYS A 41 -5.11 14.99 -2.80
N GLU A 42 -6.02 15.81 -2.26
CA GLU A 42 -6.20 17.21 -2.66
C GLU A 42 -4.93 18.04 -2.42
N ARG A 43 -4.36 17.96 -1.21
CA ARG A 43 -3.10 18.65 -0.88
C ARG A 43 -1.91 18.15 -1.69
N ALA A 44 -1.94 16.89 -2.12
CA ALA A 44 -0.90 16.31 -2.97
C ALA A 44 -1.10 16.62 -4.47
N GLY A 45 -2.19 17.29 -4.87
CA GLY A 45 -2.52 17.55 -6.27
C GLY A 45 -2.92 16.29 -7.04
N LEU A 46 -3.46 15.27 -6.36
CA LEU A 46 -3.85 13.97 -6.90
C LEU A 46 -5.38 13.87 -7.04
N MET A 47 -6.00 14.94 -7.54
CA MET A 47 -7.44 15.01 -7.78
C MET A 47 -7.68 15.07 -9.29
N ASP A 48 -8.61 14.27 -9.78
CA ASP A 48 -9.11 14.33 -11.14
C ASP A 48 -10.47 15.03 -11.15
N ILE A 49 -10.76 15.77 -12.20
CA ILE A 49 -12.06 16.43 -12.41
C ILE A 49 -12.84 15.56 -13.39
N GLU A 50 -13.95 15.01 -12.94
CA GLU A 50 -14.85 14.20 -13.75
C GLU A 50 -16.16 14.96 -13.97
N ASN A 51 -16.67 14.96 -15.20
CA ASN A 51 -17.98 15.51 -15.52
C ASN A 51 -19.04 14.43 -15.33
N ILE A 52 -19.81 14.53 -14.26
CA ILE A 52 -20.92 13.61 -13.96
C ILE A 52 -22.21 14.42 -14.00
N ASP A 53 -23.14 14.05 -14.88
CA ASP A 53 -24.44 14.71 -15.04
C ASP A 53 -24.35 16.24 -15.31
N GLY A 54 -23.31 16.68 -16.02
CA GLY A 54 -23.08 18.09 -16.33
C GLY A 54 -22.49 18.91 -15.17
N GLN A 55 -22.07 18.26 -14.08
CA GLN A 55 -21.35 18.87 -12.99
C GLN A 55 -19.89 18.41 -12.95
N GLU A 56 -18.97 19.35 -12.79
CA GLU A 56 -17.57 19.06 -12.53
C GLU A 56 -17.40 18.61 -11.08
N VAL A 57 -17.03 17.35 -10.88
CA VAL A 57 -16.81 16.74 -9.57
C VAL A 57 -15.33 16.39 -9.43
N ALA A 58 -14.67 17.00 -8.45
CA ALA A 58 -13.30 16.64 -8.08
C ALA A 58 -13.30 15.34 -7.24
N SER A 59 -12.62 14.31 -7.73
CA SER A 59 -12.49 12.99 -7.11
C SER A 59 -11.01 12.63 -6.93
N PRO A 60 -10.63 11.91 -5.84
CA PRO A 60 -9.28 11.40 -5.70
C PRO A 60 -8.93 10.47 -6.86
N ARG A 61 -7.79 10.73 -7.53
CA ARG A 61 -7.27 9.92 -8.64
C ARG A 61 -7.02 8.47 -8.26
N TYR A 62 -6.70 8.23 -6.98
CA TYR A 62 -6.42 6.92 -6.44
C TYR A 62 -7.39 6.59 -5.31
N VAL A 63 -7.64 5.31 -5.10
CA VAL A 63 -8.37 4.80 -3.93
C VAL A 63 -7.37 4.32 -2.87
N PRO A 64 -7.75 4.22 -1.58
CA PRO A 64 -6.82 3.74 -0.54
C PRO A 64 -6.20 2.38 -0.83
N TYR A 65 -6.90 1.51 -1.56
CA TYR A 65 -6.38 0.22 -1.97
C TYR A 65 -5.19 0.34 -2.93
N ALA A 66 -5.07 1.44 -3.68
CA ALA A 66 -3.92 1.75 -4.52
C ALA A 66 -2.62 1.90 -3.70
N LEU A 67 -2.68 2.37 -2.46
CA LEU A 67 -1.50 2.42 -1.59
C LEU A 67 -0.99 1.02 -1.25
N ARG A 68 -1.91 0.09 -0.98
CA ARG A 68 -1.56 -1.32 -0.75
C ARG A 68 -0.93 -1.93 -2.01
N HIS A 69 -1.45 -1.59 -3.18
CA HIS A 69 -0.87 -2.03 -4.44
C HIS A 69 0.52 -1.44 -4.69
N TYR A 70 0.71 -0.15 -4.43
CA TYR A 70 2.00 0.50 -4.56
C TYR A 70 3.04 -0.14 -3.63
N PHE A 71 2.67 -0.40 -2.38
CA PHE A 71 3.55 -1.09 -1.42
C PHE A 71 3.97 -2.47 -1.93
N ALA A 72 3.04 -3.25 -2.49
CA ALA A 72 3.35 -4.55 -3.09
C ALA A 72 4.32 -4.42 -4.27
N SER A 73 4.05 -3.49 -5.20
CA SER A 73 4.91 -3.25 -6.37
C SER A 73 6.33 -2.89 -5.95
N VAL A 74 6.48 -2.01 -4.95
CA VAL A 74 7.79 -1.60 -4.43
C VAL A 74 8.54 -2.78 -3.82
N LEU A 75 7.88 -3.63 -3.04
CA LEU A 75 8.51 -4.81 -2.45
C LEU A 75 8.94 -5.84 -3.50
N ILE A 76 8.15 -6.00 -4.56
CA ILE A 76 8.49 -6.90 -5.68
C ILE A 76 9.69 -6.34 -6.44
N ALA A 77 9.66 -5.05 -6.78
CA ALA A 77 10.77 -4.38 -7.46
C ALA A 77 12.07 -4.39 -6.64
N SER A 78 11.98 -4.34 -5.30
CA SER A 78 13.14 -4.47 -4.42
C SER A 78 13.68 -5.90 -4.32
N GLY A 79 13.07 -6.87 -5.00
CA GLY A 79 13.48 -8.28 -5.00
C GLY A 79 13.10 -9.02 -3.73
N THR A 80 12.11 -8.54 -2.97
CA THR A 80 11.64 -9.25 -1.78
C THR A 80 10.97 -10.56 -2.19
N ASP A 81 11.21 -11.63 -1.42
CA ASP A 81 10.57 -12.92 -1.64
C ASP A 81 9.04 -12.80 -1.57
N ILE A 82 8.35 -13.41 -2.53
CA ILE A 82 6.89 -13.44 -2.64
C ILE A 82 6.26 -14.03 -1.38
N ALA A 83 6.89 -15.03 -0.76
CA ALA A 83 6.42 -15.60 0.50
C ALA A 83 6.40 -14.55 1.62
N LYS A 84 7.44 -13.71 1.70
CA LYS A 84 7.51 -12.59 2.65
C LYS A 84 6.51 -11.50 2.32
N ILE A 85 6.33 -11.17 1.04
CA ILE A 85 5.33 -10.19 0.61
C ILE A 85 3.92 -10.64 1.01
N LYS A 86 3.59 -11.93 0.82
CA LYS A 86 2.31 -12.52 1.26
C LYS A 86 2.06 -12.27 2.74
N THR A 87 3.06 -12.60 3.57
CA THR A 87 2.98 -12.42 5.03
C THR A 87 2.83 -10.95 5.41
N LEU A 88 3.58 -10.04 4.77
CA LEU A 88 3.50 -8.60 5.02
C LEU A 88 2.17 -7.99 4.59
N MET A 89 1.56 -8.49 3.51
CA MET A 89 0.28 -8.01 3.02
C MET A 89 -0.93 -8.63 3.73
N GLY A 90 -0.74 -9.75 4.43
CA GLY A 90 -1.79 -10.41 5.20
C GLY A 90 -2.89 -11.05 4.34
N HIS A 91 -2.60 -11.40 3.09
CA HIS A 91 -3.58 -11.99 2.17
C HIS A 91 -3.67 -13.51 2.37
N THR A 92 -4.87 -14.00 2.69
CA THR A 92 -5.20 -15.44 2.67
C THR A 92 -5.18 -15.97 1.23
N ASP A 93 -5.55 -15.14 0.25
CA ASP A 93 -5.58 -15.49 -1.16
C ASP A 93 -4.58 -14.65 -1.98
N ILE A 94 -3.61 -15.35 -2.59
CA ILE A 94 -2.48 -14.78 -3.33
C ILE A 94 -2.75 -14.71 -4.83
N THR A 95 -3.84 -15.31 -5.30
CA THR A 95 -4.13 -15.52 -6.72
C THR A 95 -4.31 -14.20 -7.48
N THR A 96 -4.95 -13.20 -6.87
CA THR A 96 -5.09 -11.86 -7.48
C THR A 96 -3.75 -11.12 -7.52
N THR A 97 -2.90 -11.28 -6.49
CA THR A 97 -1.57 -10.67 -6.41
C THR A 97 -0.64 -11.22 -7.49
N TYR A 98 -0.66 -12.54 -7.73
CA TYR A 98 0.15 -13.15 -8.77
C TYR A 98 -0.26 -12.66 -10.16
N SER A 99 -1.55 -12.63 -10.48
CA SER A 99 -2.01 -12.14 -11.80
C SER A 99 -1.68 -10.67 -12.06
N VAL A 100 -1.81 -9.80 -11.04
CA VAL A 100 -1.53 -8.37 -11.17
C VAL A 100 -0.02 -8.09 -11.28
N TYR A 101 0.83 -8.87 -10.58
CA TYR A 101 2.27 -8.60 -10.51
C TYR A 101 3.18 -9.60 -11.23
N ALA A 102 2.63 -10.60 -11.92
CA ALA A 102 3.39 -11.61 -12.63
C ALA A 102 4.44 -11.02 -13.59
N HIS A 103 4.12 -9.90 -14.24
CA HIS A 103 5.05 -9.22 -15.15
C HIS A 103 6.28 -8.66 -14.42
N LEU A 104 6.09 -7.98 -13.29
CA LEU A 104 7.17 -7.46 -12.44
C LEU A 104 8.02 -8.59 -11.85
N ILE A 105 7.38 -9.69 -11.45
CA ILE A 105 8.09 -10.87 -10.93
C ILE A 105 9.02 -11.45 -12.00
N ARG A 106 8.51 -11.63 -13.23
CA ARG A 106 9.31 -12.14 -14.36
C ARG A 106 10.50 -11.25 -14.68
N GLU A 107 10.32 -9.94 -14.65
CA GLU A 107 11.40 -8.98 -14.89
C GLU A 107 12.49 -9.04 -13.81
N VAL A 108 12.10 -9.14 -12.54
CA VAL A 108 13.03 -9.25 -11.42
C VAL A 108 13.77 -10.59 -11.43
N GLU A 109 13.10 -11.70 -11.74
CA GLU A 109 13.73 -13.01 -11.89
C GLU A 109 14.71 -13.05 -13.06
N GLN A 110 14.37 -12.46 -14.20
CA GLN A 110 15.28 -12.33 -15.34
C GLN A 110 16.49 -11.45 -14.99
N THR A 111 16.28 -10.35 -14.26
CA THR A 111 17.37 -9.47 -13.79
C THR A 111 18.29 -10.20 -12.81
N ARG A 112 17.73 -11.03 -11.91
CA ARG A 112 18.51 -11.88 -11.00
C ARG A 112 19.32 -12.94 -11.73
N SER A 113 18.73 -13.60 -12.72
CA SER A 113 19.40 -14.60 -13.56
C SER A 113 20.55 -14.00 -14.39
N ARG A 114 20.40 -12.73 -14.82
CA ARG A 114 21.43 -11.99 -15.58
C ARG A 114 22.60 -11.46 -14.75
N ARG A 115 22.55 -11.54 -13.41
CA ARG A 115 23.75 -11.27 -12.60
C ARG A 115 24.66 -12.49 -12.72
N PRO A 116 25.83 -12.42 -13.39
CA PRO A 116 26.75 -13.54 -13.42
C PRO A 116 27.11 -13.87 -11.97
N GLY A 117 26.74 -15.07 -11.53
CA GLY A 117 27.08 -15.54 -10.19
C GLY A 117 28.60 -15.48 -9.99
N LEU A 118 29.02 -15.27 -8.74
CA LEU A 118 30.43 -15.22 -8.32
C LEU A 118 31.31 -16.33 -8.92
N ILE A 119 30.72 -17.49 -9.23
CA ILE A 119 31.36 -18.66 -9.84
C ILE A 119 31.86 -18.40 -11.27
N SER A 120 31.26 -17.46 -12.01
CA SER A 120 31.70 -17.07 -13.37
C SER A 120 32.94 -16.18 -13.38
N SER A 121 33.34 -15.61 -12.23
CA SER A 121 34.47 -14.66 -12.16
C SER A 121 35.81 -15.32 -11.77
N ILE A 122 35.79 -16.60 -11.39
CA ILE A 122 36.98 -17.36 -10.96
C ILE A 122 37.33 -18.38 -12.06
N ARG A 123 37.52 -17.90 -13.29
CA ARG A 123 38.13 -18.71 -14.34
C ARG A 123 39.01 -17.82 -15.22
N HIS A 124 40.21 -17.55 -14.74
CA HIS A 124 41.40 -17.29 -15.54
C HIS A 124 42.62 -17.75 -14.76
#